data_AF-A0A7C6JDW3-F1
#
_entry.id   AF-A0A7C6JDW3-F1
#
_cell.length_a   1.000
_cell.length_b   1.000
_cell.length_c   1.000
_cell.angle_alpha   90.00
_cell.angle_beta   90.00
_cell.angle_gamma   90.00
#
_symmetry.space_group_name_H-M   'P 1'
#
loop_
_entity.id
_entity.type
_entity.pdbx_description
1 polymer ?
#
loop_
_entity_poly.entity_id
_entity_poly.type
_entity_poly.pdbx_seq_one_letter_code
_entity_poly.pdbx_strand_id
1 'polypeptide(L)'
;MSYLLDGVLATTWQQLVMYLIGALLIYLGISKKLEPALLLPLGFGAILVNIPFSGAINTILPGIGEVNGIIDWLFDVGIQASEAMPLLLFIGIGAMIDFGPLLSNPRLILFGAAAQFGIFATISVATLMGFPLKDAASIGIIGAADGPTSILVSQVLKSDYMGAIA
;
A
#
# COMPACT_ATOMS: atom_id res chain seq x y z
N MET A 1 11.00 29.94 -15.69
CA MET A 1 10.38 30.41 -14.43
C MET A 1 8.86 30.29 -14.46
N SER A 2 8.19 30.59 -15.58
CA SER A 2 6.73 30.37 -15.76
C SER A 2 6.29 28.94 -15.46
N TYR A 3 6.96 27.93 -16.03
CA TYR A 3 6.61 26.52 -15.80
C TYR A 3 6.65 26.06 -14.33
N LEU A 4 7.53 26.64 -13.51
CA LEU A 4 7.57 26.34 -12.07
C LEU A 4 6.41 27.02 -11.33
N LEU A 5 6.07 28.25 -11.74
CA LEU A 5 4.91 28.95 -11.21
C LEU A 5 3.61 28.26 -11.62
N ASP A 6 3.54 27.74 -12.86
CA ASP A 6 2.39 26.98 -13.36
C ASP A 6 2.22 25.65 -12.60
N GLY A 7 3.31 24.96 -12.26
CA GLY A 7 3.27 23.76 -11.42
C GLY A 7 2.81 24.05 -9.99
N VAL A 8 3.25 25.16 -9.39
CA VAL A 8 2.81 25.58 -8.05
C VAL A 8 1.34 26.04 -8.07
N LEU A 9 0.91 26.74 -9.12
CA LEU A 9 -0.47 27.21 -9.28
C LEU A 9 -1.44 26.07 -9.62
N ALA A 10 -0.96 24.99 -10.25
CA ALA A 10 -1.74 23.78 -10.51
C ALA A 10 -1.85 22.85 -9.29
N THR A 11 -1.09 23.11 -8.22
CA THR A 11 -1.11 22.26 -7.02
C THR A 11 -2.44 22.44 -6.29
N THR A 12 -3.17 21.34 -6.13
CA THR A 12 -4.46 21.36 -5.41
C THR A 12 -4.23 21.23 -3.90
N TRP A 13 -5.20 21.67 -3.10
CA TRP A 13 -5.10 21.54 -1.65
C TRP A 13 -5.06 20.06 -1.20
N GLN A 14 -5.68 19.15 -1.96
CA GLN A 14 -5.61 17.70 -1.71
C GLN A 14 -4.18 17.17 -1.88
N GLN A 15 -3.45 17.64 -2.90
CA GLN A 15 -2.05 17.25 -3.09
C GLN A 15 -1.15 17.74 -1.96
N LEU A 16 -1.40 18.95 -1.43
CA LEU A 16 -0.71 19.45 -0.25
C LEU A 16 -0.94 18.57 0.98
N VAL A 17 -2.17 18.07 1.18
CA VAL A 17 -2.47 17.11 2.25
C VAL A 17 -1.71 15.80 2.03
N MET A 18 -1.67 15.29 0.80
CA MET A 18 -0.92 14.06 0.49
C MET A 18 0.60 14.22 0.68
N TYR A 19 1.16 15.41 0.43
CA TYR A 19 2.57 15.68 0.74
C TYR A 19 2.84 15.66 2.24
N LEU A 20 1.93 16.21 3.05
CA LEU A 20 2.04 16.15 4.51
C LEU A 20 1.95 14.70 5.01
N ILE A 21 1.05 13.90 4.46
CA ILE A 21 0.94 12.47 4.77
C ILE A 21 2.20 11.72 4.36
N GLY A 22 2.71 11.93 3.14
CA GLY A 22 3.94 11.30 2.67
C GLY A 22 5.16 11.68 3.53
N ALA A 23 5.28 12.95 3.90
CA ALA A 23 6.33 13.42 4.81
C ALA A 23 6.20 12.82 6.22
N LEU A 24 4.96 12.66 6.72
CA LEU A 24 4.67 11.98 7.99
C LEU A 24 5.10 10.51 7.93
N LEU A 25 4.78 9.79 6.86
CA LEU A 25 5.19 8.38 6.67
C LEU A 25 6.72 8.23 6.64
N ILE A 26 7.41 9.12 5.91
CA ILE A 26 8.87 9.18 5.88
C ILE A 26 9.43 9.46 7.28
N TYR A 27 8.84 10.41 8.02
CA TYR A 27 9.24 10.73 9.38
C TYR A 27 9.07 9.55 10.33
N LEU A 28 7.94 8.83 10.25
CA LEU A 28 7.67 7.64 11.05
C LEU A 28 8.66 6.51 10.72
N GLY A 29 8.94 6.28 9.44
CA GLY A 29 9.91 5.29 8.98
C GLY A 29 11.33 5.56 9.49
N ILE A 30 11.78 6.83 9.45
CA ILE A 30 13.16 7.19 9.84
C ILE A 30 13.28 7.40 11.36
N SER A 31 12.46 8.27 11.94
CA SER A 31 12.61 8.69 13.33
C SER A 31 12.08 7.67 14.32
N LYS A 32 11.00 6.96 13.98
CA LYS A 32 10.39 5.94 14.84
C LYS A 32 10.77 4.52 14.44
N LYS A 33 11.49 4.34 13.34
CA LYS A 33 11.93 3.04 12.81
C LYS A 33 10.77 2.06 12.62
N LEU A 34 9.58 2.58 12.31
CA LEU A 34 8.41 1.77 11.98
C LEU A 34 8.59 1.27 10.54
N GLU A 35 8.71 -0.05 10.38
CA GLU A 35 8.83 -0.75 9.09
C GLU A 35 9.51 0.07 7.97
N PRO A 36 10.76 0.51 8.17
CA PRO A 36 11.41 1.49 7.29
C PRO A 36 11.56 0.98 5.85
N ALA A 37 11.63 -0.32 5.65
CA ALA A 37 11.71 -0.94 4.34
C ALA A 37 10.44 -0.71 3.48
N LEU A 38 9.28 -0.52 4.12
CA LEU A 38 7.99 -0.33 3.43
C LEU A 38 7.49 1.12 3.53
N LEU A 39 7.50 1.72 4.72
CA LEU A 39 6.95 3.07 4.93
C LEU A 39 7.73 4.17 4.20
N LEU A 40 9.04 4.00 4.05
CA LEU A 40 9.88 4.99 3.39
C LEU A 40 9.59 5.04 1.87
N PRO A 41 9.65 3.92 1.11
CA PRO A 41 9.20 3.91 -0.28
C PRO A 41 7.74 4.36 -0.46
N LEU A 42 6.83 3.96 0.44
CA LEU A 42 5.42 4.34 0.38
C LEU A 42 5.24 5.86 0.52
N GLY A 43 5.91 6.49 1.49
CA GLY A 43 5.87 7.93 1.69
C GLY A 43 6.48 8.72 0.53
N PHE A 44 7.59 8.23 -0.05
CA PHE A 44 8.17 8.82 -1.26
C PHE A 44 7.25 8.68 -2.47
N GLY A 45 6.65 7.52 -2.69
CA GLY A 45 5.69 7.28 -3.76
C GLY A 45 4.46 8.17 -3.65
N ALA A 46 3.93 8.33 -2.44
CA ALA A 46 2.80 9.23 -2.17
C ALA A 46 3.12 10.68 -2.53
N ILE A 47 4.35 11.16 -2.28
CA ILE A 47 4.76 12.50 -2.72
C ILE A 47 4.88 12.55 -4.24
N LEU A 48 5.63 11.63 -4.86
CA LEU A 48 5.93 11.65 -6.31
C LEU A 48 4.69 11.61 -7.20
N VAL A 49 3.71 10.76 -6.85
CA VAL A 49 2.44 10.62 -7.59
C VAL A 49 1.57 11.88 -7.50
N ASN A 50 1.72 12.67 -6.44
CA ASN A 50 0.93 13.89 -6.24
C ASN A 50 1.59 15.15 -6.84
N ILE A 51 2.83 15.07 -7.35
CA ILE A 51 3.50 16.21 -8.01
C ILE A 51 2.86 16.49 -9.38
N PRO A 52 2.32 17.71 -9.62
CA PRO A 52 1.73 18.05 -10.90
C PRO A 52 2.79 18.04 -12.00
N PHE A 53 2.43 17.48 -13.16
CA PHE A 53 3.30 17.38 -14.34
C PHE A 53 4.62 16.61 -14.12
N SER A 54 4.71 15.76 -13.08
CA SER A 54 5.93 15.01 -12.77
C SER A 54 6.28 13.93 -13.80
N GLY A 55 5.31 13.51 -14.62
CA GLY A 55 5.43 12.33 -15.47
C GLY A 55 5.59 11.03 -14.67
N ALA A 56 5.33 11.03 -13.35
CA ALA A 56 5.35 9.83 -12.52
C ALA A 56 4.11 8.96 -12.78
N ILE A 57 2.97 9.61 -13.03
CA ILE A 57 1.70 9.01 -13.43
C ILE A 57 1.37 9.35 -14.88
N ASN A 58 0.52 8.54 -15.50
CA ASN A 58 0.04 8.80 -16.85
C ASN A 58 -0.60 10.20 -16.92
N THR A 59 -0.07 11.04 -17.81
CA THR A 59 -0.54 12.42 -17.98
C THR A 59 -0.43 12.82 -19.44
N ILE A 60 -1.44 13.55 -19.91
CA ILE A 60 -1.44 14.16 -21.23
C ILE A 60 -0.68 15.49 -21.13
N LEU A 61 0.53 15.54 -21.69
CA LEU A 61 1.31 16.78 -21.72
C LEU A 61 0.99 17.57 -23.00
N PRO A 62 0.68 18.88 -22.89
CA PRO A 62 0.43 19.71 -24.07
C PRO A 62 1.65 19.71 -24.99
N GLY A 63 1.49 19.24 -26.24
CA GLY A 63 2.54 19.24 -27.27
C GLY A 63 3.41 17.97 -27.37
N ILE A 64 3.29 17.02 -26.45
CA ILE A 64 4.07 15.75 -26.46
C ILE A 64 3.17 14.52 -26.62
N GLY A 65 1.92 14.58 -26.13
CA GLY A 65 0.96 13.46 -26.19
C GLY A 65 0.78 12.78 -24.82
N GLU A 66 0.25 11.55 -24.82
CA GLU A 66 0.19 10.72 -23.61
C GLU A 66 1.60 10.30 -23.20
N VAL A 67 2.04 10.74 -22.03
CA VAL A 67 3.29 10.30 -21.42
C VAL A 67 2.95 9.21 -20.42
N ASN A 68 3.46 8.00 -20.68
CA ASN A 68 3.31 6.89 -19.74
C ASN A 68 4.17 7.13 -18.51
N GLY A 69 3.54 7.19 -17.34
CA GLY A 69 4.21 7.39 -16.07
C GLY A 69 4.93 6.13 -15.62
N ILE A 70 6.18 6.27 -15.15
CA ILE A 70 6.98 5.11 -14.75
C ILE A 70 6.40 4.39 -13.52
N ILE A 71 5.76 5.13 -12.61
CA ILE A 71 5.14 4.54 -11.41
C ILE A 71 3.84 3.81 -11.79
N ASP A 72 3.07 4.39 -12.71
CA ASP A 72 1.85 3.76 -13.24
C ASP A 72 2.19 2.47 -13.99
N TRP A 73 3.21 2.50 -14.85
CA TRP A 73 3.69 1.32 -15.55
C TRP A 73 4.20 0.23 -14.58
N LEU A 74 4.94 0.61 -13.53
CA LEU A 74 5.43 -0.33 -12.54
C LEU A 74 4.28 -0.96 -11.74
N PHE A 75 3.25 -0.16 -11.42
CA PHE A 75 2.04 -0.64 -10.76
C PHE A 75 1.27 -1.61 -11.67
N ASP A 76 1.04 -1.23 -12.92
CA ASP A 76 0.32 -2.04 -13.89
C ASP A 76 1.01 -3.38 -14.16
N VAL A 77 2.30 -3.36 -14.48
CA VAL A 77 3.05 -4.56 -14.83
C VAL A 77 3.35 -5.42 -13.59
N GLY A 78 3.80 -4.79 -12.51
CA GLY A 78 4.31 -5.49 -11.34
C GLY A 78 3.23 -5.98 -10.38
N ILE A 79 2.15 -5.21 -10.23
CA ILE A 79 1.07 -5.48 -9.28
C ILE A 79 -0.17 -5.93 -10.06
N GLN A 80 -0.81 -5.05 -10.82
CA GLN A 80 -2.15 -5.28 -11.39
C GLN A 80 -2.23 -6.43 -12.40
N ALA A 81 -1.26 -6.53 -13.33
CA ALA A 81 -1.32 -7.49 -14.43
C ALA A 81 -0.69 -8.85 -14.09
N SER A 82 0.36 -8.86 -13.28
CA SER A 82 1.17 -10.07 -13.04
C SER A 82 1.13 -10.59 -11.60
N GLU A 83 0.65 -9.80 -10.64
CA GLU A 83 0.76 -10.10 -9.18
C GLU A 83 2.18 -10.49 -8.74
N ALA A 84 3.19 -10.17 -9.54
CA ALA A 84 4.54 -10.66 -9.37
C ALA A 84 5.21 -10.01 -8.16
N MET A 85 4.99 -8.70 -7.96
CA MET A 85 5.63 -7.96 -6.87
C MET A 85 5.18 -8.47 -5.49
N PRO A 86 3.86 -8.63 -5.20
CA PRO A 86 3.41 -9.20 -3.93
C PRO A 86 3.87 -10.66 -3.74
N LEU A 87 3.79 -11.50 -4.77
CA LEU A 87 4.21 -12.90 -4.67
C LEU A 87 5.70 -13.07 -4.39
N LEU A 88 6.55 -12.29 -5.06
CA LEU A 88 7.98 -12.27 -4.78
C LEU A 88 8.27 -11.82 -3.36
N LEU A 89 7.50 -10.87 -2.85
CA LEU A 89 7.61 -10.40 -1.47
C LEU A 89 7.23 -11.51 -0.48
N PHE A 90 6.18 -12.29 -0.75
CA PHE A 90 5.84 -13.48 0.04
C PHE A 90 6.91 -14.55 0.03
N ILE A 91 7.49 -14.84 -1.14
CA ILE A 91 8.58 -15.81 -1.26
C ILE A 91 9.78 -15.33 -0.43
N GLY A 92 10.11 -14.03 -0.50
CA GLY A 92 11.16 -13.41 0.29
C GLY A 92 10.93 -13.56 1.80
N ILE A 93 9.72 -13.23 2.28
CA ILE A 93 9.36 -13.39 3.70
C ILE A 93 9.42 -14.86 4.11
N GLY A 94 8.84 -15.76 3.33
CA GLY A 94 8.87 -17.21 3.59
C GLY A 94 10.28 -17.77 3.70
N ALA A 95 11.22 -17.27 2.89
CA ALA A 95 12.64 -17.64 2.96
C ALA A 95 13.35 -17.13 4.22
N MET A 96 12.83 -16.10 4.88
CA MET A 96 13.39 -15.52 6.12
C MET A 96 12.75 -16.09 7.40
N ILE A 97 11.66 -16.85 7.31
CA ILE A 97 10.97 -17.41 8.48
C ILE A 97 11.76 -18.58 9.07
N ASP A 98 12.07 -18.51 10.36
CA ASP A 98 12.59 -19.64 11.14
C ASP A 98 11.44 -20.49 11.68
N PHE A 99 11.34 -21.74 11.21
CA PHE A 99 10.35 -22.72 11.66
C PHE A 99 10.76 -23.46 12.94
N GLY A 100 12.00 -23.32 13.42
CA GLY A 100 12.52 -24.00 14.61
C GLY A 100 11.64 -23.84 15.86
N PRO A 101 11.21 -22.62 16.23
CA PRO A 101 10.30 -22.39 17.35
C PRO A 101 8.91 -23.04 17.17
N LEU A 102 8.36 -23.01 15.95
CA LEU A 102 7.05 -23.57 15.62
C LEU A 102 7.05 -25.11 15.72
N LEU A 103 8.11 -25.74 15.20
CA LEU A 103 8.27 -27.20 15.23
C LEU A 103 8.56 -27.71 16.64
N SER A 104 9.28 -26.93 17.45
CA SER A 104 9.61 -27.29 18.84
C SER A 104 8.41 -27.24 19.79
N ASN A 105 7.45 -26.35 19.54
CA ASN A 105 6.21 -26.27 20.31
C ASN A 105 4.98 -26.08 19.41
N PRO A 106 4.37 -27.18 18.93
CA PRO A 106 3.22 -27.12 18.03
C PRO A 106 2.00 -26.40 18.60
N ARG A 107 1.92 -26.20 19.91
CA ARG A 107 0.83 -25.43 20.54
C ARG A 107 0.84 -23.96 20.10
N LEU A 108 1.97 -23.45 19.62
CA LEU A 108 2.07 -22.11 19.02
C LEU A 108 1.17 -21.92 17.80
N ILE A 109 0.86 -23.00 17.07
CA ILE A 109 -0.10 -22.97 15.95
C ILE A 109 -1.48 -22.53 16.43
N LEU A 110 -1.88 -22.90 17.65
CA LEU A 110 -3.20 -22.55 18.20
C LEU A 110 -3.32 -21.04 18.49
N PHE A 111 -2.22 -20.39 18.87
CA PHE A 111 -2.17 -18.93 19.01
C PHE A 111 -2.25 -18.24 17.63
N GLY A 112 -1.64 -18.83 16.60
CA GLY A 112 -1.83 -18.39 15.22
C GLY A 112 -3.29 -18.47 14.76
N ALA A 113 -3.99 -19.54 15.13
CA ALA A 113 -5.43 -19.68 14.86
C ALA A 113 -6.26 -18.62 15.62
N ALA A 114 -5.90 -18.28 16.86
CA ALA A 114 -6.55 -17.21 17.61
C ALA A 114 -6.31 -15.82 16.97
N ALA A 115 -5.14 -15.57 16.37
CA ALA A 115 -4.86 -14.32 15.65
C ALA A 115 -5.80 -14.11 14.45
N GLN A 116 -6.26 -15.18 13.79
CA GLN A 116 -7.22 -15.09 12.68
C GLN A 116 -8.60 -14.59 13.12
N PHE A 117 -8.95 -14.68 14.40
CA PHE A 117 -10.18 -14.06 14.93
C PHE A 117 -10.18 -12.53 14.74
N GLY A 118 -9.00 -11.90 14.76
CA GLY A 118 -8.85 -10.47 14.49
C GLY A 118 -9.36 -10.06 13.11
N ILE A 119 -9.22 -10.94 12.11
CA ILE A 119 -9.76 -10.71 10.77
C ILE A 119 -11.29 -10.66 10.81
N PHE A 120 -11.91 -11.70 11.37
CA PHE A 120 -13.37 -11.79 11.45
C PHE A 120 -13.99 -10.65 12.28
N ALA A 121 -13.33 -10.24 13.36
CA ALA A 121 -13.75 -9.09 14.14
C ALA A 121 -13.71 -7.80 13.30
N THR A 122 -12.62 -7.57 12.57
CA THR A 122 -12.44 -6.38 11.73
C THR A 122 -13.46 -6.36 10.57
N ILE A 123 -13.70 -7.49 9.89
CA ILE A 123 -14.72 -7.60 8.83
C ILE A 123 -16.11 -7.29 9.39
N SER A 124 -16.44 -7.83 10.57
CA SER A 124 -17.74 -7.62 11.21
C SER A 124 -17.97 -6.14 11.51
N VAL A 125 -16.97 -5.47 12.09
CA VAL A 125 -17.04 -4.02 12.38
C VAL A 125 -17.12 -3.20 11.10
N ALA A 126 -16.29 -3.48 10.08
CA ALA A 126 -16.31 -2.76 8.82
C ALA A 126 -17.66 -2.89 8.10
N THR A 127 -18.26 -4.09 8.11
CA THR A 127 -19.58 -4.34 7.53
C THR A 127 -20.67 -3.58 8.30
N LEU A 128 -20.59 -3.54 9.64
CA LEU A 128 -21.52 -2.76 10.49
C LEU A 128 -21.40 -1.24 10.26
N MET A 129 -20.21 -0.76 9.91
CA MET A 129 -19.98 0.64 9.53
C MET A 129 -20.48 0.98 8.11
N GLY A 130 -21.02 0.01 7.38
CA GLY A 130 -21.65 0.22 6.06
C GLY A 130 -20.70 0.03 4.88
N PHE A 131 -19.49 -0.50 5.08
CA PHE A 131 -18.61 -0.85 3.96
C PHE A 131 -19.18 -2.07 3.20
N PRO A 132 -19.08 -2.10 1.86
CA PRO A 132 -19.46 -3.27 1.09
C PRO A 132 -18.56 -4.44 1.47
N LEU A 133 -19.09 -5.66 1.40
CA LEU A 133 -18.40 -6.87 1.88
C LEU A 133 -17.00 -7.06 1.26
N LYS A 134 -16.84 -6.65 0.00
CA LYS A 134 -15.57 -6.62 -0.74
C LYS A 134 -14.50 -5.79 -0.02
N ASP A 135 -14.81 -4.53 0.32
CA ASP A 135 -13.86 -3.64 1.00
C ASP A 135 -13.72 -4.02 2.48
N ALA A 136 -14.81 -4.43 3.13
CA ALA A 136 -14.76 -4.92 4.49
C ALA A 136 -13.85 -6.15 4.63
N ALA A 137 -13.85 -7.05 3.63
CA ALA A 137 -12.95 -8.20 3.59
C ALA A 137 -11.49 -7.77 3.43
N SER A 138 -11.18 -6.80 2.55
CA SER A 138 -9.82 -6.27 2.39
C SER A 138 -9.32 -5.54 3.65
N ILE A 139 -10.16 -4.72 4.28
CA ILE A 139 -9.87 -4.05 5.57
C ILE A 139 -9.69 -5.10 6.68
N GLY A 140 -10.47 -6.18 6.63
CA GLY A 140 -10.40 -7.31 7.54
C GLY A 140 -9.01 -7.91 7.70
N ILE A 141 -8.26 -8.01 6.59
CA ILE A 141 -6.94 -8.64 6.57
C ILE A 141 -5.91 -7.86 7.39
N ILE A 142 -6.12 -6.56 7.62
CA ILE A 142 -5.29 -5.75 8.54
C ILE A 142 -5.26 -6.39 9.94
N GLY A 143 -6.37 -7.02 10.36
CA GLY A 143 -6.46 -7.75 11.62
C GLY A 143 -5.53 -8.97 11.73
N ALA A 144 -4.99 -9.46 10.61
CA ALA A 144 -3.96 -10.50 10.57
C ALA A 144 -2.55 -9.98 10.87
N ALA A 145 -2.37 -8.65 10.89
CA ALA A 145 -1.07 -7.97 11.01
C ALA A 145 -0.04 -8.42 9.95
N ASP A 146 -0.52 -8.76 8.76
CA ASP A 146 0.30 -9.21 7.62
C ASP A 146 0.08 -8.26 6.43
N GLY A 147 0.96 -7.27 6.30
CA GLY A 147 0.90 -6.23 5.26
C GLY A 147 0.88 -6.78 3.84
N PRO A 148 1.81 -7.67 3.46
CA PRO A 148 1.84 -8.33 2.13
C PRO A 148 0.53 -9.02 1.75
N THR A 149 -0.07 -9.76 2.68
CA THR A 149 -1.38 -10.39 2.47
C THR A 149 -2.48 -9.36 2.32
N SER A 150 -2.43 -8.28 3.11
CA SER A 150 -3.41 -7.19 3.02
C SER A 150 -3.37 -6.51 1.65
N ILE A 151 -2.16 -6.27 1.10
CA ILE A 151 -1.96 -5.73 -0.25
C ILE A 151 -2.53 -6.69 -1.30
N LEU A 152 -2.14 -7.96 -1.27
CA LEU A 152 -2.60 -8.95 -2.25
C LEU A 152 -4.12 -9.13 -2.24
N VAL A 153 -4.74 -9.27 -1.06
CA VAL A 153 -6.19 -9.45 -0.95
C VAL A 153 -6.94 -8.19 -1.37
N SER A 154 -6.44 -7.00 -1.03
CA SER A 154 -7.04 -5.75 -1.51
C SER A 154 -6.99 -5.63 -3.03
N GLN A 155 -5.91 -6.10 -3.66
CA GLN A 155 -5.77 -6.12 -5.11
C GLN A 155 -6.69 -7.15 -5.77
N VAL A 156 -6.69 -8.41 -5.29
CA VAL A 156 -7.51 -9.51 -5.85
C VAL A 156 -9.00 -9.18 -5.72
N LEU A 157 -9.41 -8.64 -4.58
CA LEU A 157 -10.77 -8.19 -4.37
C LEU A 157 -11.07 -6.88 -5.09
N LYS A 158 -10.07 -6.16 -5.63
CA LYS A 158 -10.17 -4.85 -6.29
C LYS A 158 -10.70 -3.73 -5.39
N SER A 159 -10.32 -3.73 -4.13
CA SER A 159 -10.79 -2.72 -3.16
C SER A 159 -10.35 -1.31 -3.57
N ASP A 160 -11.25 -0.35 -3.42
CA ASP A 160 -10.96 1.05 -3.73
C ASP A 160 -10.01 1.70 -2.70
N TYR A 161 -9.76 1.00 -1.58
CA TYR A 161 -8.98 1.48 -0.45
C TYR A 161 -7.58 0.87 -0.33
N MET A 162 -7.07 0.21 -1.37
CA MET A 162 -5.76 -0.46 -1.36
C MET A 162 -4.64 0.43 -0.81
N GLY A 163 -4.58 1.71 -1.20
CA GLY A 163 -3.56 2.64 -0.70
C GLY A 163 -3.70 3.03 0.78
N ALA A 164 -4.90 2.90 1.36
CA ALA A 164 -5.14 3.15 2.78
C ALA A 164 -5.00 1.87 3.65
N ILE A 165 -5.08 0.70 3.02
CA ILE A 165 -4.94 -0.61 3.66
C ILE A 165 -3.46 -1.01 3.78
N ALA A 166 -2.63 -0.61 2.81
CA ALA A 166 -1.21 -0.96 2.68
C ALA A 166 -0.28 -0.24 3.66
#